data_AF-A0A4Q7TTH7-F1
#
_entry.id   AF-A0A4Q7TTH7-F1
#
_cell.length_a   1.000
_cell.length_b   1.000
_cell.length_c   1.000
_cell.angle_alpha   90.00
_cell.angle_beta   90.00
_cell.angle_gamma   90.00
#
_symmetry.space_group_name_H-M   'P 1'
#
loop_
_entity.id
_entity.type
_entity.pdbx_description
1 polymer ?
#
loop_
_entity_poly.entity_id
_entity_poly.type
_entity_poly.pdbx_seq_one_letter_code
_entity_poly.pdbx_strand_id
1 'polypeptide(L)'
;MSAAIAGPRHTAAPAQLGGSLEGDFVLLASSLEETRELLIEAKLDPIGSTVRARIDSLAHACEGLTRRIRAAATSSEPLPQAQLLLLMLEIDEVCRATSRLCA
;
A
#
# COMPACT_ATOMS: atom_id res chain seq x y z
N MET A 1 -26.09 16.64 13.54
CA MET A 1 -25.33 15.51 14.12
C MET A 1 -24.39 15.01 13.02
N SER A 2 -23.13 15.45 13.01
CA SER A 2 -22.15 15.06 11.99
C SER A 2 -21.11 14.15 12.61
N ALA A 3 -21.08 12.89 12.20
CA ALA A 3 -19.97 12.00 12.47
C ALA A 3 -18.85 12.34 11.47
N ALA A 4 -17.81 13.01 11.96
CA ALA A 4 -16.57 13.15 11.23
C ALA A 4 -15.94 11.76 11.14
N ILE A 5 -15.97 11.16 9.94
CA ILE A 5 -15.24 9.93 9.65
C ILE A 5 -13.76 10.30 9.72
N ALA A 6 -13.12 9.92 10.82
CA ALA A 6 -11.67 9.98 10.95
C ALA A 6 -11.09 8.98 9.95
N GLY A 7 -10.74 9.46 8.76
CA GLY A 7 -9.92 8.70 7.82
C GLY A 7 -8.59 8.30 8.47
N PRO A 8 -8.01 7.15 8.10
CA PRO A 8 -6.73 6.72 8.63
C PRO A 8 -5.66 7.77 8.29
N ARG A 9 -5.24 8.53 9.31
CA ARG A 9 -4.15 9.49 9.20
C ARG A 9 -2.84 8.71 9.19
N HIS A 10 -2.41 8.27 8.01
CA HIS A 10 -1.01 7.93 7.78
C HIS A 10 -0.21 9.22 7.59
N THR A 11 -0.01 9.95 8.69
CA THR A 11 1.06 10.95 8.77
C THR A 11 2.37 10.20 9.00
N ALA A 12 3.00 9.75 7.91
CA ALA A 12 4.39 9.33 7.96
C ALA A 12 5.25 10.59 8.20
N ALA A 13 5.47 10.92 9.47
CA ALA A 13 6.50 11.88 9.84
C ALA A 13 7.88 11.28 9.50
N PRO A 14 8.81 12.02 8.86
CA PRO A 14 10.14 11.53 8.52
C PRO A 14 11.08 11.59 9.74
N ALA A 15 10.63 11.08 10.88
CA ALA A 15 11.34 11.21 12.15
C ALA A 15 11.22 9.92 12.96
N GLN A 16 12.05 8.94 12.58
CA GLN A 16 12.67 7.88 13.39
C GLN A 16 12.83 6.59 12.56
N LEU A 17 13.68 6.64 11.53
CA LEU A 17 14.27 5.45 10.91
C LEU A 17 15.36 4.88 11.83
N GLY A 18 14.96 4.50 13.05
CA GLY A 18 15.81 3.91 14.10
C GLY A 18 15.09 2.86 14.95
N GLY A 19 13.85 2.52 14.62
CA GLY A 19 13.17 1.29 15.06
C GLY A 19 13.35 0.21 14.00
N SER A 20 13.20 -1.07 14.39
CA SER A 20 13.47 -2.23 13.53
C SER A 20 12.75 -2.11 12.18
N LEU A 21 13.49 -1.68 11.15
CA LEU A 21 13.01 -1.51 9.77
C LEU A 21 12.32 -2.78 9.25
N GLU A 22 12.80 -3.94 9.67
CA GLU A 22 12.19 -5.24 9.34
C GLU A 22 10.74 -5.35 9.82
N GLY A 23 10.44 -4.88 11.04
CA GLY A 23 9.08 -4.89 11.58
C GLY A 23 8.14 -3.97 10.80
N ASP A 24 8.63 -2.79 10.42
CA ASP A 24 7.86 -1.82 9.65
C ASP A 24 7.56 -2.32 8.22
N PHE A 25 8.53 -2.99 7.58
CA PHE A 25 8.32 -3.60 6.26
C PHE A 25 7.32 -4.77 6.29
N VAL A 26 7.38 -5.61 7.32
CA VAL A 26 6.42 -6.71 7.46
C VAL A 26 4.98 -6.17 7.61
N LEU A 27 4.79 -5.14 8.43
CA LEU A 27 3.48 -4.51 8.60
C LEU A 27 2.97 -3.86 7.30
N LEU A 28 3.85 -3.17 6.56
CA LEU A 28 3.52 -2.61 5.24
C LEU A 28 3.09 -3.69 4.23
N ALA A 29 3.81 -4.82 4.19
CA ALA A 29 3.47 -5.93 3.32
C ALA A 29 2.09 -6.52 3.64
N SER A 30 1.77 -6.70 4.93
CA SER A 30 0.46 -7.17 5.37
C SER A 30 -0.67 -6.19 5.03
N SER A 31 -0.44 -4.89 5.19
CA SER A 31 -1.45 -3.87 4.84
C SER A 31 -1.74 -3.83 3.33
N LEU A 32 -0.73 -4.03 2.49
CA LEU A 32 -0.92 -4.13 1.04
C LEU A 32 -1.66 -5.40 0.61
N GLU A 33 -1.48 -6.51 1.34
CA GLU A 33 -2.25 -7.74 1.13
C GLU A 33 -3.73 -7.54 1.47
N GLU A 34 -4.03 -6.97 2.64
CA GLU A 34 -5.41 -6.64 3.04
C GLU A 34 -6.07 -5.68 2.03
N THR A 35 -5.36 -4.64 1.60
CA THR A 35 -5.85 -3.70 0.58
C THR A 35 -6.15 -4.43 -0.74
N ARG A 36 -5.30 -5.36 -1.17
CA ARG A 36 -5.51 -6.16 -2.38
C ARG A 36 -6.75 -7.04 -2.26
N GLU A 37 -6.96 -7.68 -1.11
CA GLU A 37 -8.15 -8.51 -0.86
C GLU A 37 -9.43 -7.68 -0.96
N LEU A 38 -9.46 -6.52 -0.30
CA LEU A 38 -10.59 -5.58 -0.38
C LEU A 38 -10.86 -5.09 -1.81
N LEU A 39 -9.80 -4.84 -2.60
CA LEU A 39 -9.92 -4.48 -4.01
C LEU A 39 -10.53 -5.63 -4.83
N ILE A 40 -10.12 -6.87 -4.59
CA ILE A 40 -10.69 -8.05 -5.27
C ILE A 40 -12.17 -8.21 -4.90
N GLU A 41 -12.53 -8.05 -3.63
CA GLU A 41 -13.91 -8.10 -3.14
C GLU A 41 -14.76 -7.02 -3.81
N ALA A 42 -14.26 -5.78 -3.92
CA ALA A 42 -14.96 -4.69 -4.60
C ALA A 42 -15.25 -4.95 -6.10
N LYS A 43 -14.55 -5.91 -6.75
CA LYS A 43 -14.86 -6.33 -8.12
C LYS A 43 -16.07 -7.26 -8.22
N LEU A 44 -16.51 -7.86 -7.12
CA LEU A 44 -17.66 -8.76 -7.11
C LEU A 44 -18.98 -7.99 -7.24
N ASP A 45 -18.97 -6.71 -6.87
CA ASP A 45 -20.09 -5.80 -7.10
C ASP A 45 -20.25 -5.42 -8.58
N PRO A 46 -21.47 -5.08 -9.03
CA PRO A 46 -21.74 -4.59 -10.37
C PRO A 46 -21.14 -3.19 -10.57
N ILE A 47 -19.85 -3.15 -10.90
CA ILE A 47 -19.08 -1.96 -11.23
C ILE A 47 -18.87 -1.81 -12.74
N GLY A 48 -18.77 -0.57 -13.23
CA GLY A 48 -18.45 -0.29 -14.63
C GLY A 48 -17.07 -0.82 -15.04
N SER A 49 -16.89 -1.14 -16.33
CA SER A 49 -15.65 -1.73 -16.88
C SER A 49 -14.40 -0.88 -16.61
N THR A 50 -14.52 0.45 -16.63
CA THR A 50 -13.43 1.38 -16.30
C THR A 50 -13.01 1.29 -14.84
N VAL A 51 -13.97 1.19 -13.91
CA VAL A 51 -13.69 1.05 -12.47
C VAL A 51 -13.03 -0.31 -12.20
N ARG A 52 -13.53 -1.37 -12.84
CA ARG A 52 -12.94 -2.71 -12.76
C ARG A 52 -11.48 -2.74 -13.20
N ALA A 53 -11.15 -2.12 -14.33
CA ALA A 53 -9.78 -2.04 -14.82
C ALA A 53 -8.84 -1.28 -13.87
N ARG A 54 -9.35 -0.21 -13.21
CA ARG A 54 -8.57 0.53 -12.20
C ARG A 54 -8.33 -0.32 -10.96
N ILE A 55 -9.34 -1.07 -10.51
CA ILE A 55 -9.20 -2.01 -9.39
C ILE A 55 -8.19 -3.12 -9.71
N ASP A 56 -8.24 -3.69 -10.92
CA ASP A 56 -7.28 -4.70 -11.37
C ASP A 56 -5.85 -4.18 -11.37
N SER A 57 -5.65 -2.97 -11.89
CA SER A 57 -4.35 -2.30 -11.88
C SER A 57 -3.83 -2.07 -10.46
N LEU A 58 -4.69 -1.68 -9.52
CA LEU A 58 -4.31 -1.44 -8.12
C LEU A 58 -3.99 -2.74 -7.39
N ALA A 59 -4.81 -3.78 -7.56
CA ALA A 59 -4.57 -5.08 -6.97
C ALA A 59 -3.23 -5.67 -7.43
N HIS A 60 -2.89 -5.49 -8.72
CA HIS A 60 -1.60 -5.92 -9.26
C HIS A 60 -0.42 -5.10 -8.70
N ALA A 61 -0.59 -3.79 -8.53
CA ALA A 61 0.41 -2.93 -7.92
C ALA A 61 0.67 -3.30 -6.45
N CYS A 62 -0.38 -3.53 -5.65
CA CYS A 62 -0.27 -4.02 -4.28
C CYS A 62 0.52 -5.34 -4.22
N GLU A 63 0.19 -6.30 -5.09
CA GLU A 63 0.88 -7.60 -5.14
C GLU A 63 2.38 -7.46 -5.49
N GLY A 64 2.71 -6.60 -6.46
CA GLY A 64 4.09 -6.32 -6.85
C GLY A 64 4.89 -5.69 -5.70
N LEU A 65 4.28 -4.73 -4.99
CA LEU A 65 4.89 -4.09 -3.83
C LEU A 65 5.07 -5.06 -2.67
N THR A 66 4.05 -5.85 -2.31
CA THR A 66 4.15 -6.88 -1.27
C THR A 66 5.32 -7.82 -1.53
N ARG A 67 5.45 -8.32 -2.78
CA ARG A 67 6.57 -9.22 -3.15
C ARG A 67 7.93 -8.55 -2.96
N ARG A 68 8.07 -7.29 -3.38
CA ARG A 68 9.33 -6.54 -3.25
C ARG A 68 9.66 -6.23 -1.80
N ILE A 69 8.68 -5.83 -1.00
CA ILE A 69 8.85 -5.57 0.43
C ILE A 69 9.25 -6.85 1.17
N ARG A 70 8.58 -7.98 0.89
CA ARG A 70 8.94 -9.27 1.49
C ARG A 70 10.35 -9.71 1.11
N ALA A 71 10.71 -9.58 -0.17
CA ALA A 71 12.06 -9.90 -0.64
C ALA A 71 13.12 -9.04 0.08
N ALA A 72 12.85 -7.75 0.26
CA ALA A 72 13.70 -6.84 1.00
C ALA A 72 13.78 -7.18 2.50
N ALA A 73 12.67 -7.58 3.12
CA ALA A 73 12.63 -7.97 4.53
C ALA A 73 13.36 -9.30 4.80
N THR A 74 13.48 -10.18 3.80
CA THR A 74 14.26 -11.43 3.90
C THR A 74 15.73 -11.27 3.48
N SER A 75 16.12 -10.10 2.96
CA SER A 75 17.48 -9.84 2.51
C SER A 75 18.36 -9.47 3.71
N SER A 76 19.51 -10.13 3.84
CA SER A 76 20.52 -9.76 4.83
C SER A 76 21.24 -8.46 4.49
N GLU A 77 21.12 -7.99 3.24
CA GLU A 77 21.70 -6.72 2.79
C GLU A 77 20.65 -5.61 2.86
N PRO A 78 20.99 -4.45 3.45
CA PRO A 78 20.10 -3.31 3.50
C PRO A 78 19.84 -2.78 2.08
N LEU A 79 18.58 -2.46 1.79
CA LEU A 79 18.20 -1.83 0.53
C LEU A 79 19.00 -0.52 0.32
N PRO A 80 19.54 -0.27 -0.88
CA PRO A 80 20.09 1.02 -1.23
C PRO A 80 19.06 2.14 -0.99
N GLN A 81 19.50 3.27 -0.43
CA GLN A 81 18.61 4.40 -0.08
C GLN A 81 17.73 4.86 -1.25
N ALA A 82 18.25 4.82 -2.48
CA ALA A 82 17.48 5.15 -3.68
C ALA A 82 16.31 4.16 -3.92
N GLN A 83 16.52 2.88 -3.67
CA GLN A 83 15.47 1.85 -3.81
C GLN A 83 14.43 1.97 -2.71
N LEU A 84 14.84 2.32 -1.49
CA LEU A 84 13.94 2.61 -0.38
C LEU A 84 13.02 3.80 -0.71
N LEU A 85 13.58 4.90 -1.22
CA LEU A 85 12.80 6.07 -1.62
C LEU A 85 11.82 5.76 -2.75
N LEU A 86 12.24 5.00 -3.76
CA LEU A 86 11.36 4.56 -4.84
C LEU A 86 10.20 3.70 -4.32
N LEU A 87 10.49 2.76 -3.42
CA LEU A 87 9.48 1.92 -2.78
C LEU A 87 8.46 2.76 -1.99
N MET A 88 8.92 3.75 -1.22
CA MET A 88 8.03 4.65 -0.48
C MET A 88 7.14 5.49 -1.41
N LEU A 89 7.67 5.97 -2.54
CA LEU A 89 6.90 6.74 -3.52
C LEU A 89 5.82 5.89 -4.21
N GLU A 90 6.15 4.65 -4.55
CA GLU A 90 5.18 3.72 -5.15
C GLU A 90 4.06 3.36 -4.17
N ILE A 91 4.39 3.16 -2.89
CA ILE A 91 3.40 2.94 -1.83
C ILE A 91 2.48 4.15 -1.70
N ASP A 92 3.03 5.38 -1.64
CA ASP A 92 2.24 6.62 -1.55
C ASP A 92 1.28 6.76 -2.75
N GLU A 93 1.74 6.45 -3.96
CA GLU A 93 0.90 6.51 -5.16
C GLU A 93 -0.24 5.48 -5.12
N VAL A 94 0.04 4.25 -4.67
CA VAL A 94 -1.00 3.22 -4.47
C VAL A 94 -2.02 3.65 -3.42
N CYS A 95 -1.58 4.20 -2.29
CA CYS A 95 -2.46 4.73 -1.25
C CYS A 95 -3.35 5.86 -1.78
N ARG A 96 -2.79 6.81 -2.55
CA ARG A 96 -3.53 7.90 -3.18
C ARG A 96 -4.53 7.39 -4.21
N ALA A 97 -4.12 6.47 -5.07
CA ALA A 97 -4.96 5.94 -6.12
C ALA A 97 -6.13 5.12 -5.56
N THR A 98 -5.89 4.36 -4.48
CA THR A 98 -6.94 3.66 -3.73
C THR A 98 -7.91 4.64 -3.06
N SER A 99 -7.39 5.69 -2.41
CA SER A 99 -8.23 6.73 -1.79
C SER A 99 -9.14 7.44 -2.80
N ARG A 100 -8.64 7.69 -4.02
CA ARG A 100 -9.44 8.28 -5.12
C ARG A 100 -10.50 7.34 -5.68
N LEU A 101 -10.40 6.04 -5.42
CA LEU A 101 -11.41 5.07 -5.83
C LEU A 101 -12.59 5.02 -4.84
N CYS A 102 -12.33 5.32 -3.56
CA CYS A 102 -13.31 5.30 -2.47
C CYS A 102 -14.01 6.65 -2.22
N ALA A 103 -13.57 7.72 -2.88
CA ALA A 103 -14.13 9.07 -2.77
C ALA A 103 -15.24 9.31 -3.81
#